data_AF-A0A2J6TBW4-F1
#
_entry.id   AF-A0A2J6TBW4-F1
#
_cell.length_a   1.000
_cell.length_b   1.000
_cell.length_c   1.000
_cell.angle_alpha   90.00
_cell.angle_beta   90.00
_cell.angle_gamma   90.00
#
_symmetry.space_group_name_H-M   'P 1'
#
loop_
_entity.id
_entity.type
_entity.pdbx_description
1 polymer ?
#
loop_
_entity_poly.entity_id
_entity_poly.type
_entity_poly.pdbx_seq_one_letter_code
_entity_poly.pdbx_strand_id
1 'polypeptide(L)'
;MSTIRNAATAINARISRSTFGRVFRLQGSGHLLTKIRAGVTAFFTMAYIIAVNASILTQSGGKCRSAYNTCLIGIKRDPTTATATITGISTIAFGFLTNLPVALAWLVKVIPASITVASGVGIGIYAGIGLIFGSPVTPTNIAGCPLRYLNPETGACDSHKVKNPTLWIGVICGGLLTAYPMAYRIKSAIIIGIIVVSIMSWARNTIFTYFPNTPDGDEMFSFFRHVFPHPINSTLAAQDWNVAASGAHFVLALFTFLYVDIVDATATLYSMARFSGVVDPASNDFPRSTLAYCVDVMSISIGSLFGCSPVTAFIESGAGITEGGRTGLTAIMTGLCFLISFFVPIFASIPPWATGCTLILVGCMMMRQVTVSFCYSVAYGLIAGLFTYMVLNGGIYVTRKVSGLVFGREMGPPDADKGEYWTYMIG
;
A
#
# COMPACT_ATOMS: atom_id res chain seq x y z
N MET A 1 15.09 -11.43 -33.22
CA MET A 1 14.11 -11.68 -32.14
C MET A 1 13.86 -13.17 -31.86
N SER A 2 13.91 -14.07 -32.85
CA SER A 2 13.70 -15.52 -32.67
C SER A 2 14.79 -16.22 -31.83
N THR A 3 16.06 -15.86 -32.01
CA THR A 3 17.19 -16.49 -31.29
C THR A 3 17.15 -16.24 -29.78
N ILE A 4 16.78 -15.03 -29.35
CA ILE A 4 16.64 -14.66 -27.93
C ILE A 4 15.44 -15.40 -27.30
N ARG A 5 14.33 -15.52 -28.05
CA ARG A 5 13.15 -16.25 -27.59
C ARG A 5 13.42 -17.75 -27.43
N ASN A 6 14.22 -18.32 -28.35
CA ASN A 6 14.65 -19.73 -28.30
C ASN A 6 15.67 -20.00 -27.18
N ALA A 7 16.57 -19.05 -26.92
CA ALA A 7 17.46 -19.14 -25.76
C ALA A 7 16.69 -19.06 -24.44
N ALA A 8 15.71 -18.16 -24.34
CA ALA A 8 14.86 -18.01 -23.16
C ALA A 8 13.99 -19.27 -22.90
N THR A 9 13.44 -19.90 -23.93
CA THR A 9 12.69 -21.16 -23.80
C THR A 9 13.60 -22.32 -23.40
N ALA A 10 14.81 -22.41 -23.96
CA ALA A 10 15.79 -23.44 -23.61
C ALA A 10 16.26 -23.33 -22.14
N ILE A 11 16.55 -22.11 -21.68
CA ILE A 11 16.90 -21.84 -20.27
C ILE A 11 15.72 -22.20 -19.36
N ASN A 12 14.50 -21.80 -19.73
CA ASN A 12 13.30 -22.12 -18.94
C ASN A 12 13.08 -23.64 -18.82
N ALA A 13 13.32 -24.40 -19.90
CA ALA A 13 13.20 -25.86 -19.91
C ALA A 13 14.31 -26.59 -19.13
N ARG A 14 15.49 -25.98 -18.98
CA ARG A 14 16.54 -26.46 -18.07
C ARG A 14 16.16 -26.20 -16.61
N ILE A 15 15.73 -24.98 -16.31
CA ILE A 15 15.37 -24.56 -14.95
C ILE A 15 14.15 -25.35 -14.46
N SER A 16 13.16 -25.59 -15.31
CA SER A 16 11.96 -26.37 -14.94
C SER A 16 12.27 -27.84 -14.62
N ARG A 17 13.32 -28.42 -15.21
CA ARG A 17 13.75 -29.80 -14.96
C ARG A 17 14.64 -29.96 -13.72
N SER A 18 15.20 -28.86 -13.22
CA SER A 18 16.02 -28.85 -12.02
C SER A 18 15.21 -29.11 -10.75
N THR A 19 15.89 -29.44 -9.65
CA THR A 19 15.27 -29.61 -8.32
C THR A 19 14.48 -28.36 -7.90
N PHE A 20 14.99 -27.17 -8.23
CA PHE A 20 14.31 -25.89 -8.03
C PHE A 20 12.98 -25.81 -8.80
N GLY A 21 12.98 -26.30 -10.05
CA GLY A 21 11.79 -26.38 -10.87
C GLY A 21 10.73 -27.34 -10.34
N ARG A 22 11.14 -28.45 -9.72
CA ARG A 22 10.20 -29.39 -9.09
C ARG A 22 9.61 -28.85 -7.79
N VAL A 23 10.42 -28.20 -6.96
CA VAL A 23 9.95 -27.55 -5.71
C VAL A 23 8.88 -26.51 -6.06
N PHE A 24 9.14 -25.56 -6.96
CA PHE A 24 8.17 -24.52 -7.31
C PHE A 24 7.12 -24.91 -8.36
N ARG A 25 7.00 -26.21 -8.68
CA ARG A 25 6.08 -26.75 -9.71
C ARG A 25 6.11 -25.93 -11.00
N LEU A 26 7.31 -25.66 -11.51
CA LEU A 26 7.53 -24.84 -12.71
C LEU A 26 7.12 -25.56 -14.00
N GLN A 27 6.92 -26.89 -13.98
CA GLN A 27 6.34 -27.62 -15.11
C GLN A 27 4.88 -27.19 -15.33
N GLY A 28 4.58 -26.58 -16.48
CA GLY A 28 3.25 -26.08 -16.84
C GLY A 28 2.92 -24.65 -16.40
N SER A 29 3.75 -24.02 -15.56
CA SER A 29 3.45 -22.73 -14.90
C SER A 29 4.07 -21.49 -15.57
N GLY A 30 4.35 -21.52 -16.88
CA GLY A 30 4.86 -20.37 -17.64
C GLY A 30 6.37 -20.09 -17.53
N HIS A 31 6.80 -18.91 -18.02
CA HIS A 31 8.22 -18.50 -18.05
C HIS A 31 8.71 -17.89 -16.73
N LEU A 32 9.96 -18.19 -16.35
CA LEU A 32 10.64 -17.60 -15.18
C LEU A 32 10.60 -16.06 -15.18
N LEU A 33 10.84 -15.43 -16.34
CA LEU A 33 10.82 -13.98 -16.47
C LEU A 33 9.46 -13.37 -16.15
N THR A 34 8.36 -14.07 -16.50
CA THR A 34 7.01 -13.62 -16.15
C THR A 34 6.82 -13.59 -14.64
N LYS A 35 7.38 -14.58 -13.93
CA LYS A 35 7.29 -14.68 -12.46
C LYS A 35 8.14 -13.62 -11.77
N ILE A 36 9.34 -13.37 -12.27
CA ILE A 36 10.21 -12.28 -11.78
C ILE A 36 9.50 -10.93 -12.00
N ARG A 37 8.99 -10.69 -13.21
CA ARG A 37 8.25 -9.46 -13.53
C ARG A 37 7.03 -9.29 -12.63
N ALA A 38 6.25 -10.35 -12.43
CA ALA A 38 5.07 -10.33 -11.58
C ALA A 38 5.42 -10.05 -10.10
N GLY A 39 6.53 -10.60 -9.59
CA GLY A 39 7.02 -10.28 -8.24
C GLY A 39 7.51 -8.85 -8.11
N VAL A 40 8.24 -8.34 -9.11
CA VAL A 40 8.66 -6.93 -9.16
C VAL A 40 7.46 -5.99 -9.22
N THR A 41 6.42 -6.31 -10.01
CA THR A 41 5.18 -5.52 -10.04
C THR A 41 4.46 -5.55 -8.71
N ALA A 42 4.36 -6.70 -8.04
CA ALA A 42 3.73 -6.82 -6.73
C ALA A 42 4.47 -6.00 -5.66
N PHE A 43 5.81 -6.06 -5.65
CA PHE A 43 6.64 -5.23 -4.79
C PHE A 43 6.34 -3.75 -5.00
N PHE A 44 6.38 -3.30 -6.26
CA PHE A 44 6.17 -1.92 -6.61
C PHE A 44 4.77 -1.42 -6.21
N THR A 45 3.73 -2.24 -6.38
CA THR A 45 2.37 -1.88 -5.93
C THR A 45 2.21 -1.78 -4.42
N MET A 46 3.11 -2.37 -3.62
CA MET A 46 3.06 -2.38 -2.16
C MET A 46 4.15 -1.57 -1.47
N ALA A 47 5.21 -1.17 -2.19
CA ALA A 47 6.40 -0.55 -1.60
C ALA A 47 6.08 0.75 -0.83
N TYR A 48 4.96 1.40 -1.18
CA TYR A 48 4.48 2.60 -0.48
C TYR A 48 4.17 2.34 1.01
N ILE A 49 3.85 1.10 1.38
CA ILE A 49 3.52 0.69 2.76
C ILE A 49 4.71 0.89 3.70
N ILE A 50 5.94 0.75 3.19
CA ILE A 50 7.17 1.00 3.98
C ILE A 50 7.15 2.42 4.55
N ALA A 51 6.74 3.40 3.73
CA ALA A 51 6.66 4.80 4.14
C ALA A 51 5.39 5.09 4.96
N VAL A 52 4.24 4.54 4.54
CA VAL A 52 2.96 4.77 5.19
C VAL A 52 2.96 4.23 6.62
N ASN A 53 3.40 2.99 6.83
CA ASN A 53 3.41 2.38 8.15
C ASN A 53 4.23 3.19 9.15
N ALA A 54 5.45 3.58 8.75
CA ALA A 54 6.30 4.43 9.57
C ALA A 54 5.65 5.78 9.87
N SER A 55 4.99 6.41 8.88
CA SER A 55 4.31 7.68 9.09
C SER A 55 3.17 7.57 10.11
N ILE A 56 2.36 6.51 10.05
CA ILE A 56 1.23 6.29 10.97
C ILE A 56 1.74 5.94 12.36
N LEU A 57 2.70 5.02 12.47
CA LEU A 57 3.26 4.62 13.77
C LEU A 57 3.92 5.81 14.49
N THR A 58 4.56 6.72 13.76
CA THR A 58 5.15 7.92 14.38
C THR A 58 4.13 8.92 14.89
N GLN A 59 2.91 8.96 14.34
CA GLN A 59 1.84 9.83 14.83
C GLN A 59 1.35 9.42 16.22
N SER A 60 1.56 8.16 16.62
CA SER A 60 1.24 7.70 17.98
C SER A 60 2.12 8.33 19.07
N GLY A 61 3.21 9.02 18.70
CA GLY A 61 4.16 9.62 19.64
C GLY A 61 5.23 8.66 20.17
N GLY A 62 5.04 7.34 20.04
CA GLY A 62 5.97 6.33 20.55
C GLY A 62 6.28 6.48 22.05
N LYS A 63 7.46 6.02 22.48
CA LYS A 63 7.92 6.17 23.88
C LYS A 63 8.69 7.49 24.14
N CYS A 64 8.60 8.47 23.25
CA CYS A 64 9.38 9.71 23.36
C CYS A 64 8.89 10.59 24.52
N ARG A 65 9.80 10.98 25.43
CA ARG A 65 9.49 11.87 26.57
C ARG A 65 10.30 13.16 26.58
N SER A 66 11.60 13.11 26.27
CA SER A 66 12.49 14.27 26.13
C SER A 66 13.00 14.38 24.70
N ALA A 67 13.29 15.61 24.24
CA ALA A 67 13.68 15.89 22.84
C ALA A 67 12.69 15.26 21.82
N TYR A 68 11.40 15.54 21.99
CA TYR A 68 10.29 14.87 21.30
C TYR A 68 10.47 14.81 19.77
N ASN A 69 10.82 15.91 19.11
CA ASN A 69 10.98 15.95 17.64
C ASN A 69 12.16 15.09 17.15
N THR A 70 13.33 15.22 17.79
CA THR A 70 14.52 14.42 17.44
C THR A 70 14.28 12.93 17.71
N CYS A 71 13.62 12.61 18.83
CA CYS A 71 13.24 11.25 19.18
C CYS A 71 12.24 10.65 18.16
N LEU A 72 11.24 11.44 17.73
CA LEU A 72 10.29 11.01 16.70
C LEU A 72 10.95 10.74 15.35
N ILE A 73 11.96 11.53 14.97
CA ILE A 73 12.73 11.31 13.75
C ILE A 73 13.48 9.97 13.83
N GLY A 74 14.05 9.63 15.00
CA GLY A 74 14.64 8.31 15.27
C GLY A 74 13.60 7.18 15.20
N ILE A 75 12.48 7.32 15.92
CA ILE A 75 11.37 6.35 15.91
C ILE A 75 10.73 6.22 14.52
N LYS A 76 10.86 7.19 13.62
CA LYS A 76 10.38 7.03 12.23
C LYS A 76 11.25 6.09 11.41
N ARG A 77 12.56 6.03 11.69
CA ARG A 77 13.54 5.22 10.94
C ARG A 77 13.39 3.74 11.29
N ASP A 78 13.28 3.40 12.56
CA ASP A 78 13.14 2.02 13.05
C ASP A 78 12.01 1.18 12.39
N PRO A 79 10.75 1.66 12.28
CA PRO A 79 9.64 0.93 11.68
C PRO A 79 9.76 0.82 10.17
N THR A 80 10.43 1.75 9.47
CA THR A 80 10.70 1.56 8.02
C THR A 80 11.58 0.35 7.78
N THR A 81 12.65 0.26 8.57
CA THR A 81 13.62 -0.84 8.58
C THR A 81 12.96 -2.16 8.99
N ALA A 82 12.19 -2.15 10.09
CA ALA A 82 11.46 -3.32 10.59
C ALA A 82 10.40 -3.82 9.58
N THR A 83 9.63 -2.92 8.98
CA THR A 83 8.61 -3.28 7.98
C THR A 83 9.26 -3.93 6.76
N ALA A 84 10.35 -3.36 6.23
CA ALA A 84 11.04 -3.91 5.07
C ALA A 84 11.65 -5.30 5.34
N THR A 85 12.31 -5.50 6.49
CA THR A 85 12.93 -6.79 6.84
C THR A 85 11.91 -7.87 7.08
N ILE A 86 10.89 -7.60 7.90
CA ILE A 86 9.90 -8.61 8.27
C ILE A 86 9.00 -8.92 7.09
N THR A 87 8.52 -7.92 6.35
CA THR A 87 7.75 -8.18 5.12
C THR A 87 8.57 -9.00 4.15
N GLY A 88 9.87 -8.73 4.01
CA GLY A 88 10.78 -9.54 3.20
C GLY A 88 10.87 -11.01 3.66
N ILE A 89 11.16 -11.22 4.95
CA ILE A 89 11.29 -12.56 5.56
C ILE A 89 9.97 -13.32 5.48
N SER A 90 8.87 -12.70 5.91
CA SER A 90 7.51 -13.25 5.89
C SER A 90 7.08 -13.63 4.49
N THR A 91 7.31 -12.78 3.48
CA THR A 91 6.94 -13.08 2.09
C THR A 91 7.74 -14.25 1.52
N ILE A 92 9.03 -14.36 1.87
CA ILE A 92 9.86 -15.52 1.52
C ILE A 92 9.35 -16.78 2.22
N ALA A 93 9.04 -16.69 3.52
CA ALA A 93 8.47 -17.78 4.30
C ALA A 93 7.13 -18.25 3.71
N PHE A 94 6.24 -17.34 3.34
CA PHE A 94 5.00 -17.65 2.60
C PHE A 94 5.30 -18.39 1.29
N GLY A 95 6.28 -17.94 0.50
CA GLY A 95 6.65 -18.58 -0.77
C GLY A 95 7.19 -20.02 -0.63
N PHE A 96 7.89 -20.33 0.46
CA PHE A 96 8.42 -21.67 0.74
C PHE A 96 7.43 -22.57 1.49
N LEU A 97 6.82 -22.06 2.56
CA LEU A 97 6.00 -22.84 3.48
C LEU A 97 4.66 -23.22 2.84
N THR A 98 4.06 -22.38 1.98
CA THR A 98 2.82 -22.70 1.21
C THR A 98 2.93 -23.96 0.36
N ASN A 99 4.13 -24.51 0.23
CA ASN A 99 4.38 -25.76 -0.46
C ASN A 99 4.24 -27.02 0.40
N LEU A 100 4.24 -26.88 1.73
CA LEU A 100 4.13 -27.98 2.69
C LEU A 100 2.66 -28.35 2.95
N PRO A 101 2.30 -29.65 3.01
CA PRO A 101 0.96 -30.10 3.32
C PRO A 101 0.79 -30.26 4.85
N VAL A 102 0.25 -29.25 5.51
CA VAL A 102 -0.23 -29.34 6.90
C VAL A 102 -1.64 -28.74 6.96
N ALA A 103 -2.58 -29.45 7.58
CA ALA A 103 -4.02 -29.16 7.56
C ALA A 103 -4.54 -28.83 8.96
N LEU A 104 -5.30 -27.73 9.08
CA LEU A 104 -6.02 -27.18 10.25
C LEU A 104 -6.64 -25.80 9.91
N ALA A 105 -7.88 -25.73 9.41
CA ALA A 105 -8.59 -24.45 9.29
C ALA A 105 -10.07 -24.66 9.55
N TRP A 106 -10.47 -24.46 10.81
CA TRP A 106 -11.87 -24.49 11.24
C TRP A 106 -12.47 -23.09 11.42
N LEU A 107 -11.66 -22.07 11.71
CA LEU A 107 -12.15 -20.72 12.06
C LEU A 107 -12.71 -19.94 10.85
N VAL A 108 -12.15 -20.16 9.65
CA VAL A 108 -12.53 -19.43 8.42
C VAL A 108 -13.93 -19.80 7.94
N LYS A 109 -14.38 -21.03 8.22
CA LYS A 109 -15.71 -21.52 7.83
C LYS A 109 -16.85 -20.82 8.55
N VAL A 110 -16.56 -20.13 9.65
CA VAL A 110 -17.57 -19.44 10.47
C VAL A 110 -17.84 -18.03 9.95
N ILE A 111 -16.90 -17.42 9.20
CA ILE A 111 -17.02 -16.03 8.75
C ILE A 111 -17.71 -15.97 7.38
N PRO A 112 -18.88 -15.33 7.26
CA PRO A 112 -19.56 -15.15 5.97
C PRO A 112 -18.70 -14.33 4.98
N ALA A 113 -18.74 -14.71 3.71
CA ALA A 113 -18.03 -14.00 2.64
C ALA A 113 -18.44 -12.51 2.49
N SER A 114 -19.62 -12.14 2.97
CA SER A 114 -20.06 -10.75 2.99
C SER A 114 -19.28 -9.90 3.98
N ILE A 115 -18.93 -10.44 5.15
CA ILE A 115 -18.15 -9.73 6.19
C ILE A 115 -16.71 -9.55 5.71
N THR A 116 -16.12 -10.59 5.12
CA THR A 116 -14.74 -10.52 4.63
C THR A 116 -14.59 -9.49 3.51
N VAL A 117 -15.53 -9.45 2.57
CA VAL A 117 -15.53 -8.44 1.49
C VAL A 117 -15.79 -7.03 2.04
N ALA A 118 -16.74 -6.87 2.96
CA ALA A 118 -17.04 -5.57 3.56
C ALA A 118 -15.87 -5.00 4.37
N SER A 119 -15.14 -5.84 5.11
CA SER A 119 -13.98 -5.42 5.90
C SER A 119 -12.81 -4.93 5.04
N GLY A 120 -12.54 -5.61 3.91
CA GLY A 120 -11.55 -5.13 2.95
C GLY A 120 -11.87 -3.73 2.42
N VAL A 121 -13.16 -3.42 2.22
CA VAL A 121 -13.60 -2.07 1.81
C VAL A 121 -13.49 -1.06 2.95
N GLY A 122 -13.87 -1.44 4.18
CA GLY A 122 -13.79 -0.58 5.35
C GLY A 122 -12.38 -0.07 5.64
N ILE A 123 -11.37 -0.95 5.57
CA ILE A 123 -9.96 -0.59 5.76
C ILE A 123 -9.50 0.43 4.70
N GLY A 124 -9.83 0.17 3.43
CA GLY A 124 -9.49 1.05 2.33
C GLY A 124 -10.13 2.45 2.42
N ILE A 125 -11.40 2.53 2.82
CA ILE A 125 -12.10 3.80 3.03
C ILE A 125 -11.52 4.56 4.21
N TYR A 126 -11.28 3.88 5.34
CA TYR A 126 -10.76 4.52 6.56
C TYR A 126 -9.39 5.17 6.32
N ALA A 127 -8.49 4.49 5.60
CA ALA A 127 -7.20 5.06 5.19
C ALA A 127 -7.36 6.31 4.29
N GLY A 128 -8.44 6.39 3.52
CA GLY A 128 -8.76 7.54 2.68
C GLY A 128 -9.33 8.77 3.40
N ILE A 129 -9.84 8.61 4.62
CA ILE A 129 -10.38 9.72 5.43
C ILE A 129 -9.27 10.65 5.95
N GLY A 130 -7.99 10.28 5.80
CA GLY A 130 -6.81 11.07 6.15
C GLY A 130 -6.81 12.54 5.68
N LEU A 131 -7.54 12.86 4.60
CA LEU A 131 -7.67 14.20 4.03
C LEU A 131 -8.56 15.15 4.88
N ILE A 132 -9.32 14.60 5.83
CA ILE A 132 -10.35 15.29 6.64
C ILE A 132 -9.90 15.50 8.11
N PHE A 133 -8.75 14.97 8.53
CA PHE A 133 -8.23 15.23 9.88
C PHE A 133 -7.49 16.58 9.96
N GLY A 134 -8.24 17.68 9.88
CA GLY A 134 -7.72 19.05 10.07
C GLY A 134 -7.64 19.51 11.54
N SER A 135 -8.11 18.70 12.49
CA SER A 135 -8.01 18.94 13.94
C SER A 135 -8.19 17.62 14.73
N PRO A 136 -7.45 17.41 15.83
CA PRO A 136 -7.68 16.28 16.74
C PRO A 136 -9.02 16.37 17.50
N VAL A 137 -9.60 17.57 17.62
CA VAL A 137 -10.85 17.82 18.40
C VAL A 137 -12.09 17.73 17.52
N THR A 138 -11.95 18.02 16.22
CA THR A 138 -13.04 18.01 15.24
C THR A 138 -12.60 17.25 13.98
N PRO A 139 -12.78 15.91 13.95
CA PRO A 139 -12.30 15.05 12.86
C PRO A 139 -13.02 15.25 11.51
N THR A 140 -13.91 16.24 11.41
CA THR A 140 -14.63 16.64 10.19
C THR A 140 -14.08 17.93 9.56
N ASN A 141 -13.06 18.55 10.16
CA ASN A 141 -12.52 19.83 9.67
C ASN A 141 -11.55 19.64 8.49
N ILE A 142 -11.75 20.38 7.40
CA ILE A 142 -10.89 20.30 6.21
C ILE A 142 -9.44 20.69 6.56
N ALA A 143 -8.49 19.82 6.22
CA ALA A 143 -7.07 20.03 6.44
C ALA A 143 -6.44 21.07 5.47
N GLY A 144 -5.15 21.37 5.64
CA GLY A 144 -4.41 22.27 4.75
C GLY A 144 -4.25 23.71 5.26
N CYS A 145 -4.26 23.89 6.58
CA CYS A 145 -3.72 25.11 7.19
C CYS A 145 -2.19 25.17 7.01
N PRO A 146 -1.60 26.36 6.79
CA PRO A 146 -0.19 26.58 7.10
C PRO A 146 0.03 26.47 8.61
N LEU A 147 1.17 25.90 9.03
CA LEU A 147 1.51 25.70 10.46
C LEU A 147 1.44 26.98 11.32
N ARG A 148 1.59 28.16 10.71
CA ARG A 148 1.52 29.47 11.38
C ARG A 148 0.12 29.88 11.85
N TYR A 149 -0.92 29.30 11.25
CA TYR A 149 -2.33 29.62 11.56
C TYR A 149 -3.03 28.48 12.30
N LEU A 150 -2.28 27.48 12.74
CA LEU A 150 -2.80 26.40 13.56
C LEU A 150 -2.94 26.90 15.00
N ASN A 151 -4.12 26.73 15.58
CA ASN A 151 -4.35 27.09 16.96
C ASN A 151 -3.51 26.18 17.89
N PRO A 152 -2.59 26.71 18.71
CA PRO A 152 -1.66 25.89 19.49
C PRO A 152 -2.33 25.06 20.59
N GLU A 153 -3.54 25.43 21.05
CA GLU A 153 -4.25 24.74 22.12
C GLU A 153 -5.17 23.63 21.61
N THR A 154 -5.87 23.88 20.49
CA THR A 154 -6.84 22.93 19.93
C THR A 154 -6.30 22.14 18.74
N GLY A 155 -5.15 22.54 18.18
CA GLY A 155 -4.65 21.98 16.93
C GLY A 155 -5.64 22.13 15.77
N ALA A 156 -6.61 23.05 15.87
CA ALA A 156 -7.61 23.29 14.85
C ALA A 156 -7.20 24.42 13.91
N CYS A 157 -7.57 24.28 12.63
CA CYS A 157 -7.42 25.35 11.65
C CYS A 157 -8.69 26.20 11.63
N ASP A 158 -8.69 27.31 12.38
CA ASP A 158 -9.83 28.23 12.45
C ASP A 158 -9.89 29.17 11.22
N SER A 159 -8.74 29.48 10.60
CA SER A 159 -8.62 30.36 9.42
C SER A 159 -7.66 29.80 8.36
N HIS A 160 -7.83 30.18 7.10
CA HIS A 160 -6.97 29.77 5.97
C HIS A 160 -6.91 28.26 5.66
N LYS A 161 -8.07 27.59 5.75
CA LYS A 161 -8.28 26.21 5.27
C LYS A 161 -7.91 26.08 3.78
N VAL A 162 -7.33 24.94 3.39
CA VAL A 162 -6.98 24.59 1.99
C VAL A 162 -5.93 25.52 1.33
N LYS A 163 -5.20 26.35 2.10
CA LYS A 163 -4.16 27.23 1.53
C LYS A 163 -2.75 26.61 1.51
N ASN A 164 -2.54 25.47 2.16
CA ASN A 164 -1.22 24.87 2.24
C ASN A 164 -0.79 24.27 0.88
N PRO A 165 0.37 24.66 0.32
CA PRO A 165 0.86 24.12 -0.95
C PRO A 165 1.10 22.60 -0.92
N THR A 166 1.45 22.02 0.24
CA THR A 166 1.68 20.57 0.35
C THR A 166 0.41 19.76 0.11
N LEU A 167 -0.76 20.29 0.54
CA LEU A 167 -2.07 19.68 0.28
C LEU A 167 -2.35 19.62 -1.22
N TRP A 168 -2.16 20.73 -1.93
CA TRP A 168 -2.45 20.82 -3.37
C TRP A 168 -1.53 19.95 -4.21
N ILE A 169 -0.25 19.84 -3.85
CA ILE A 169 0.67 18.92 -4.50
C ILE A 169 0.22 17.47 -4.27
N GLY A 170 -0.20 17.12 -3.06
CA GLY A 170 -0.79 15.81 -2.77
C GLY A 170 -2.02 15.51 -3.62
N VAL A 171 -2.98 16.44 -3.70
CA VAL A 171 -4.23 16.26 -4.46
C VAL A 171 -3.98 16.21 -5.97
N ILE A 172 -3.21 17.14 -6.53
CA ILE A 172 -2.99 17.24 -7.98
C ILE A 172 -2.01 16.17 -8.45
N CYS A 173 -0.81 16.11 -7.86
CA CYS A 173 0.24 15.21 -8.32
C CYS A 173 0.14 13.80 -7.69
N GLY A 174 -0.34 13.70 -6.45
CA GLY A 174 -0.51 12.41 -5.76
C GLY A 174 -1.86 11.73 -6.02
N GLY A 175 -2.90 12.50 -6.40
CA GLY A 175 -4.26 12.00 -6.65
C GLY A 175 -4.69 12.06 -8.13
N LEU A 176 -4.81 13.25 -8.71
CA LEU A 176 -5.28 13.40 -10.10
C LEU A 176 -4.28 12.78 -11.10
N LEU A 177 -2.98 13.06 -10.92
CA LEU A 177 -1.92 12.53 -11.78
C LEU A 177 -1.71 11.02 -11.58
N THR A 178 -2.06 10.41 -10.46
CA THR A 178 -2.04 8.93 -10.31
C THR A 178 -3.29 8.30 -10.92
N ALA A 179 -4.46 8.91 -10.75
CA ALA A 179 -5.71 8.45 -11.35
C ALA A 179 -5.68 8.47 -12.89
N TYR A 180 -4.98 9.44 -13.48
CA TYR A 180 -4.83 9.57 -14.93
C TYR A 180 -4.15 8.35 -15.62
N PRO A 181 -2.91 7.95 -15.31
CA PRO A 181 -2.26 6.76 -15.84
C PRO A 181 -2.93 5.45 -15.36
N MET A 182 -3.63 5.48 -14.23
CA MET A 182 -4.45 4.37 -13.76
C MET A 182 -5.64 4.13 -14.70
N ALA A 183 -6.26 5.18 -15.27
CA ALA A 183 -7.29 5.04 -16.30
C ALA A 183 -6.76 4.34 -17.57
N TYR A 184 -5.50 4.57 -17.92
CA TYR A 184 -4.82 3.86 -19.02
C TYR A 184 -4.31 2.45 -18.64
N ARG A 185 -4.63 1.95 -17.44
CA ARG A 185 -4.18 0.64 -16.91
C ARG A 185 -2.65 0.48 -16.90
N ILE A 186 -1.92 1.56 -16.62
CA ILE A 186 -0.47 1.50 -16.43
C ILE A 186 -0.18 0.83 -15.10
N LYS A 187 0.59 -0.26 -15.14
CA LYS A 187 0.83 -1.19 -14.02
C LYS A 187 1.53 -0.57 -12.80
N SER A 188 2.20 0.56 -12.97
CA SER A 188 2.92 1.31 -11.93
C SER A 188 2.33 2.69 -11.65
N ALA A 189 1.07 2.94 -12.07
CA ALA A 189 0.41 4.25 -11.97
C ALA A 189 0.46 4.87 -10.56
N ILE A 190 0.28 4.07 -9.51
CA ILE A 190 0.29 4.53 -8.11
C ILE A 190 1.68 5.10 -7.73
N ILE A 191 2.75 4.40 -8.11
CA ILE A 191 4.12 4.79 -7.76
C ILE A 191 4.56 6.04 -8.51
N ILE A 192 4.11 6.21 -9.75
CA ILE A 192 4.48 7.36 -10.57
C ILE A 192 4.11 8.66 -9.84
N GLY A 193 2.91 8.77 -9.27
CA GLY A 193 2.55 9.98 -8.53
C GLY A 193 3.26 10.10 -7.18
N ILE A 194 3.51 9.00 -6.46
CA ILE A 194 4.32 9.04 -5.23
C ILE A 194 5.73 9.56 -5.54
N ILE A 195 6.37 9.07 -6.61
CA ILE A 195 7.70 9.49 -7.05
C ILE A 195 7.69 10.97 -7.45
N VAL A 196 6.73 11.40 -8.26
CA VAL A 196 6.63 12.81 -8.70
C VAL A 196 6.49 13.75 -7.49
N VAL A 197 5.57 13.45 -6.57
CA VAL A 197 5.40 14.26 -5.35
C VAL A 197 6.65 14.23 -4.48
N SER A 198 7.29 13.08 -4.34
CA SER A 198 8.51 12.92 -3.52
C SER A 198 9.68 13.72 -4.09
N ILE A 199 9.93 13.62 -5.40
CA ILE A 199 11.01 14.37 -6.08
C ILE A 199 10.78 15.88 -5.94
N MET A 200 9.55 16.35 -6.15
CA MET A 200 9.20 17.75 -5.93
C MET A 200 9.49 18.17 -4.48
N SER A 201 9.10 17.34 -3.52
CA SER A 201 9.24 17.63 -2.08
C SER A 201 10.66 17.49 -1.55
N TRP A 202 11.59 16.85 -2.26
CA TRP A 202 13.00 16.76 -1.86
C TRP A 202 13.80 18.03 -2.16
N ALA A 203 13.29 18.90 -3.05
CA ALA A 203 13.93 20.16 -3.38
C ALA A 203 13.87 21.16 -2.20
N ARG A 204 15.00 21.32 -1.49
CA ARG A 204 15.11 22.18 -0.28
C ARG A 204 14.75 23.66 -0.49
N ASN A 205 14.88 24.17 -1.71
CA ASN A 205 14.64 25.59 -2.03
C ASN A 205 13.15 25.94 -2.22
N THR A 206 12.23 25.00 -1.97
CA THR A 206 10.79 25.18 -2.22
C THR A 206 10.00 25.36 -0.92
N ILE A 207 8.84 26.02 -1.02
CA ILE A 207 7.92 26.25 0.11
C ILE A 207 7.23 24.98 0.63
N PHE A 208 7.35 23.86 -0.09
CA PHE A 208 6.72 22.56 0.19
C PHE A 208 7.76 21.46 0.43
N THR A 209 9.00 21.84 0.76
CA THR A 209 10.08 20.90 1.04
C THR A 209 9.77 20.01 2.24
N TYR A 210 10.11 18.73 2.13
CA TYR A 210 10.13 17.78 3.24
C TYR A 210 11.36 17.97 4.14
N PHE A 211 12.41 18.61 3.62
CA PHE A 211 13.64 18.94 4.35
C PHE A 211 13.74 20.47 4.52
N PRO A 212 13.03 21.06 5.49
CA PRO A 212 13.16 22.48 5.79
C PRO A 212 14.58 22.82 6.27
N ASN A 213 14.99 24.08 6.16
CA ASN A 213 16.27 24.56 6.69
C ASN A 213 16.17 24.82 8.20
N THR A 214 15.84 23.76 8.94
CA THR A 214 15.83 23.70 10.40
C THR A 214 16.78 22.59 10.86
N PRO A 215 17.27 22.60 12.11
CA PRO A 215 18.13 21.55 12.64
C PRO A 215 17.56 20.13 12.43
N ASP A 216 16.25 19.98 12.64
CA ASP A 216 15.51 18.73 12.40
C ASP A 216 15.53 18.32 10.91
N GLY A 217 15.31 19.28 10.00
CA GLY A 217 15.33 19.02 8.56
C GLY A 217 16.72 18.69 8.02
N ASP A 218 17.77 19.28 8.60
CA ASP A 218 19.17 18.94 8.29
C ASP A 218 19.53 17.52 8.75
N GLU A 219 19.03 17.08 9.90
CA GLU A 219 19.23 15.70 10.36
C GLU A 219 18.53 14.68 9.44
N MET A 220 17.29 14.97 9.04
CA MET A 220 16.54 14.15 8.10
C MET A 220 17.24 14.08 6.72
N PHE A 221 17.82 15.19 6.27
CA PHE A 221 18.55 15.24 5.00
C PHE A 221 19.93 14.58 5.07
N SER A 222 20.62 14.69 6.20
CA SER A 222 21.85 13.95 6.47
C SER A 222 21.58 12.44 6.40
N PHE A 223 20.51 11.97 7.03
CA PHE A 223 20.08 10.58 6.94
C PHE A 223 19.76 10.14 5.52
N PHE A 224 19.06 10.97 4.74
CA PHE A 224 18.77 10.70 3.32
C PHE A 224 20.03 10.48 2.48
N ARG A 225 21.13 11.19 2.78
CA ARG A 225 22.41 11.04 2.05
C ARG A 225 23.19 9.78 2.42
N HIS A 226 22.96 9.20 3.60
CA HIS A 226 23.71 8.03 4.06
C HIS A 226 22.99 6.74 3.66
N VAL A 227 23.59 5.97 2.75
CA VAL A 227 23.04 4.70 2.22
C VAL A 227 23.37 3.50 3.13
N PHE A 228 23.48 3.72 4.44
CA PHE A 228 23.78 2.65 5.39
C PHE A 228 22.55 2.31 6.25
N PRO A 229 22.35 1.01 6.55
CA PRO A 229 21.22 0.57 7.36
C PRO A 229 21.33 1.14 8.77
N HIS A 230 20.23 1.72 9.26
CA HIS A 230 20.14 2.14 10.65
C HIS A 230 19.83 0.90 11.51
N PRO A 231 20.66 0.56 12.51
CA PRO A 231 20.33 -0.50 13.45
C PRO A 231 19.07 -0.12 14.25
N ILE A 232 18.14 -1.07 14.39
CA ILE A 232 16.91 -0.88 15.16
C ILE A 232 17.28 -0.89 16.65
N ASN A 233 17.35 0.29 17.26
CA ASN A 233 17.75 0.43 18.66
C ASN A 233 16.56 0.66 19.60
N SER A 234 15.48 1.30 19.12
CA SER A 234 14.41 1.77 20.01
C SER A 234 13.17 0.86 20.01
N THR A 235 12.95 0.09 18.95
CA THR A 235 11.72 -0.72 18.79
C THR A 235 11.94 -2.22 18.94
N LEU A 236 13.18 -2.71 18.85
CA LEU A 236 13.47 -4.14 18.92
C LEU A 236 13.27 -4.66 20.35
N ALA A 237 12.40 -5.67 20.49
CA ALA A 237 11.98 -6.29 21.74
C ALA A 237 11.54 -5.28 22.82
N ALA A 238 11.12 -4.08 22.42
CA ALA A 238 10.76 -2.99 23.33
C ALA A 238 9.33 -3.15 23.93
N GLN A 239 8.87 -4.37 24.13
CA GLN A 239 7.56 -4.68 24.67
C GLN A 239 7.51 -4.33 26.16
N ASP A 240 6.51 -3.54 26.55
CA ASP A 240 6.27 -3.22 27.95
C ASP A 240 5.12 -4.08 28.47
N TRP A 241 5.43 -5.01 29.36
CA TRP A 241 4.49 -5.95 29.97
C TRP A 241 3.92 -5.42 31.29
N ASN A 242 4.12 -4.14 31.61
CA ASN A 242 3.56 -3.54 32.82
C ASN A 242 2.06 -3.26 32.67
N VAL A 243 1.25 -4.32 32.83
CA VAL A 243 -0.22 -4.28 32.75
C VAL A 243 -0.87 -3.59 33.97
N ALA A 244 -0.10 -3.34 35.04
CA ALA A 244 -0.62 -2.81 36.31
C ALA A 244 -1.17 -1.38 36.20
N ALA A 245 -0.68 -0.57 35.25
CA ALA A 245 -1.12 0.82 35.10
C ALA A 245 -2.45 0.98 34.33
N SER A 246 -2.83 0.02 33.48
CA SER A 246 -3.98 0.17 32.56
C SER A 246 -4.51 -1.17 32.03
N GLY A 247 -4.69 -2.18 32.89
CA GLY A 247 -5.04 -3.54 32.49
C GLY A 247 -6.35 -3.66 31.69
N ALA A 248 -7.36 -2.86 32.01
CA ALA A 248 -8.63 -2.87 31.27
C ALA A 248 -8.48 -2.38 29.83
N HIS A 249 -7.69 -1.32 29.61
CA HIS A 249 -7.39 -0.79 28.28
C HIS A 249 -6.52 -1.77 27.48
N PHE A 250 -5.57 -2.46 28.12
CA PHE A 250 -4.77 -3.50 27.49
C PHE A 250 -5.64 -4.66 26.99
N VAL A 251 -6.54 -5.18 27.83
CA VAL A 251 -7.45 -6.28 27.45
C VAL A 251 -8.41 -5.85 26.34
N LEU A 252 -8.98 -4.65 26.42
CA LEU A 252 -9.85 -4.10 25.38
C LEU A 252 -9.10 -3.95 24.05
N ALA A 253 -7.90 -3.38 24.06
CA ALA A 253 -7.06 -3.24 22.87
C ALA A 253 -6.71 -4.62 22.30
N LEU A 254 -6.34 -5.59 23.14
CA LEU A 254 -6.00 -6.94 22.72
C LEU A 254 -7.16 -7.62 22.01
N PHE A 255 -8.37 -7.62 22.58
CA PHE A 255 -9.53 -8.25 21.93
C PHE A 255 -9.98 -7.52 20.67
N THR A 256 -9.93 -6.18 20.66
CA THR A 256 -10.33 -5.39 19.49
C THR A 256 -9.35 -5.55 18.33
N PHE A 257 -8.05 -5.42 18.56
CA PHE A 257 -7.04 -5.63 17.52
C PHE A 257 -6.97 -7.08 17.05
N LEU A 258 -7.07 -8.06 17.95
CA LEU A 258 -7.12 -9.47 17.56
C LEU A 258 -8.32 -9.77 16.65
N TYR A 259 -9.49 -9.23 16.98
CA TYR A 259 -10.68 -9.39 16.14
C TYR A 259 -10.49 -8.75 14.76
N VAL A 260 -9.97 -7.52 14.72
CA VAL A 260 -9.67 -6.81 13.47
C VAL A 260 -8.67 -7.59 12.62
N ASP A 261 -7.60 -8.10 13.23
CA ASP A 261 -6.54 -8.86 12.53
C ASP A 261 -7.07 -10.17 11.95
N ILE A 262 -7.91 -10.92 12.70
CA ILE A 262 -8.52 -12.15 12.18
C ILE A 262 -9.37 -11.85 10.94
N VAL A 263 -10.14 -10.77 10.98
CA VAL A 263 -11.04 -10.38 9.89
C VAL A 263 -10.23 -9.88 8.69
N ASP A 264 -9.18 -9.08 8.90
CA ASP A 264 -8.31 -8.57 7.84
C ASP A 264 -7.54 -9.70 7.15
N ALA A 265 -6.85 -10.55 7.92
CA ALA A 265 -6.12 -11.71 7.40
C ALA A 265 -7.02 -12.64 6.57
N THR A 266 -8.24 -12.89 7.06
CA THR A 266 -9.22 -13.71 6.34
C THR A 266 -9.68 -13.03 5.06
N ALA A 267 -10.00 -11.73 5.12
CA ALA A 267 -10.47 -10.96 3.97
C ALA A 267 -9.44 -10.88 2.85
N THR A 268 -8.19 -10.58 3.18
CA THR A 268 -7.12 -10.41 2.20
C THR A 268 -6.70 -11.73 1.59
N LEU A 269 -6.49 -12.79 2.40
CA LEU A 269 -6.13 -14.11 1.90
C LEU A 269 -7.23 -14.71 1.01
N TYR A 270 -8.50 -14.62 1.44
CA TYR A 270 -9.63 -15.09 0.64
C TYR A 270 -9.76 -14.32 -0.68
N SER A 271 -9.61 -12.99 -0.64
CA SER A 271 -9.66 -12.14 -1.84
C SER A 271 -8.56 -12.53 -2.84
N MET A 272 -7.34 -12.81 -2.37
CA MET A 272 -6.23 -13.23 -3.23
C MET A 272 -6.46 -14.61 -3.82
N ALA A 273 -6.95 -15.56 -3.01
CA ALA A 273 -7.34 -16.87 -3.48
C ALA A 273 -8.40 -16.77 -4.60
N ARG A 274 -9.39 -15.90 -4.43
CA ARG A 274 -10.43 -15.63 -5.43
C ARG A 274 -9.85 -15.02 -6.71
N PHE A 275 -8.95 -14.04 -6.62
CA PHE A 275 -8.26 -13.47 -7.79
C PHE A 275 -7.41 -14.49 -8.55
N SER A 276 -6.84 -15.47 -7.85
CA SER A 276 -6.06 -16.54 -8.48
C SER A 276 -6.93 -17.65 -9.10
N GLY A 277 -8.23 -17.68 -8.78
CA GLY A 277 -9.20 -18.65 -9.30
C GLY A 277 -9.12 -20.03 -8.66
N VAL A 278 -8.60 -20.14 -7.44
CA VAL A 278 -8.38 -21.42 -6.73
C VAL A 278 -9.36 -21.69 -5.59
N VAL A 279 -10.33 -20.80 -5.38
CA VAL A 279 -11.38 -20.96 -4.37
C VAL A 279 -12.42 -21.94 -4.87
N ASP A 280 -12.76 -22.91 -4.03
CA ASP A 280 -13.84 -23.86 -4.30
C ASP A 280 -15.21 -23.19 -4.02
N PRO A 281 -16.13 -23.11 -5.01
CA PRO A 281 -17.43 -22.46 -4.85
C PRO A 281 -18.34 -23.12 -3.80
N ALA A 282 -18.16 -24.41 -3.51
CA ALA A 282 -19.03 -25.15 -2.59
C ALA A 282 -18.62 -24.98 -1.12
N SER A 283 -17.31 -25.04 -0.85
CA SER A 283 -16.78 -24.94 0.52
C SER A 283 -16.34 -23.53 0.91
N ASN A 284 -16.23 -22.61 -0.06
CA ASN A 284 -15.59 -21.29 0.12
C ASN A 284 -14.18 -21.37 0.73
N ASP A 285 -13.50 -22.51 0.58
CA ASP A 285 -12.14 -22.72 1.05
C ASP A 285 -11.17 -22.73 -0.14
N PHE A 286 -9.88 -22.57 0.15
CA PHE A 286 -8.82 -22.64 -0.85
C PHE A 286 -7.74 -23.62 -0.40
N PRO A 287 -7.04 -24.27 -1.34
CA PRO A 287 -6.07 -25.31 -1.00
C PRO A 287 -4.97 -24.76 -0.07
N ARG A 288 -4.72 -25.47 1.03
CA ARG A 288 -3.72 -25.14 2.06
C ARG A 288 -3.98 -23.82 2.80
N SER A 289 -5.25 -23.43 2.94
CA SER A 289 -5.68 -22.24 3.69
C SER A 289 -5.09 -22.19 5.10
N THR A 290 -5.15 -23.29 5.84
CA THR A 290 -4.47 -23.48 7.15
C THR A 290 -3.09 -22.88 7.20
N LEU A 291 -2.24 -23.31 6.27
CA LEU A 291 -0.84 -23.02 6.36
C LEU A 291 -0.59 -21.56 5.97
N ALA A 292 -1.41 -21.00 5.08
CA ALA A 292 -1.39 -19.56 4.84
C ALA A 292 -1.67 -18.77 6.13
N TYR A 293 -2.70 -19.16 6.91
CA TYR A 293 -2.99 -18.51 8.20
C TYR A 293 -1.89 -18.72 9.25
N CYS A 294 -1.29 -19.92 9.34
CA CYS A 294 -0.20 -20.15 10.28
C CYS A 294 1.03 -19.28 9.96
N VAL A 295 1.37 -19.11 8.69
CA VAL A 295 2.48 -18.23 8.29
C VAL A 295 2.16 -16.76 8.56
N ASP A 296 0.90 -16.36 8.41
CA ASP A 296 0.42 -15.03 8.76
C ASP A 296 0.62 -14.75 10.27
N VAL A 297 0.12 -15.63 11.13
CA VAL A 297 0.26 -15.49 12.59
C VAL A 297 1.72 -15.50 13.04
N MET A 298 2.57 -16.34 12.43
CA MET A 298 4.00 -16.32 12.73
C MET A 298 4.64 -14.99 12.30
N SER A 299 4.21 -14.44 11.17
CA SER A 299 4.69 -13.15 10.66
C SER A 299 4.27 -12.00 11.57
N ILE A 300 3.03 -11.99 12.05
CA ILE A 300 2.53 -11.03 13.03
C ILE A 300 3.33 -11.13 14.34
N SER A 301 3.55 -12.35 14.84
CA SER A 301 4.29 -12.59 16.09
C SER A 301 5.73 -12.07 15.99
N ILE A 302 6.44 -12.41 14.91
CA ILE A 302 7.80 -11.91 14.66
C ILE A 302 7.78 -10.39 14.45
N GLY A 303 6.79 -9.87 13.73
CA GLY A 303 6.57 -8.44 13.51
C GLY A 303 6.50 -7.64 14.80
N SER A 304 5.70 -8.13 15.76
CA SER A 304 5.54 -7.51 17.07
C SER A 304 6.85 -7.39 17.86
N LEU A 305 7.81 -8.31 17.65
CA LEU A 305 9.12 -8.28 18.31
C LEU A 305 10.03 -7.21 17.74
N PHE A 306 9.88 -6.79 16.49
CA PHE A 306 10.65 -5.68 15.91
C PHE A 306 9.96 -4.33 16.10
N GLY A 307 8.77 -4.32 16.72
CA GLY A 307 7.98 -3.12 16.95
C GLY A 307 7.35 -2.53 15.69
N CYS A 308 7.00 -3.38 14.71
CA CYS A 308 6.17 -2.98 13.58
C CYS A 308 4.69 -3.33 13.81
N SER A 309 3.81 -2.74 13.01
CA SER A 309 2.40 -3.15 12.92
C SER A 309 2.27 -4.63 12.52
N PRO A 310 1.11 -5.28 12.75
CA PRO A 310 0.83 -6.61 12.21
C PRO A 310 1.14 -6.67 10.71
N VAL A 311 1.88 -7.71 10.31
CA VAL A 311 2.27 -7.95 8.91
C VAL A 311 1.36 -9.04 8.37
N THR A 312 0.55 -8.72 7.35
CA THR A 312 -0.41 -9.64 6.75
C THR A 312 -0.37 -9.61 5.21
N ALA A 313 -1.20 -10.41 4.56
CA ALA A 313 -1.33 -10.44 3.10
C ALA A 313 -1.99 -9.14 2.58
N PHE A 314 -1.41 -8.55 1.54
CA PHE A 314 -1.89 -7.29 0.98
C PHE A 314 -2.73 -7.49 -0.28
N ILE A 315 -3.85 -6.75 -0.39
CA ILE A 315 -4.78 -6.89 -1.52
C ILE A 315 -4.15 -6.47 -2.86
N GLU A 316 -3.17 -5.58 -2.81
CA GLU A 316 -2.49 -5.00 -3.95
C GLU A 316 -1.65 -6.03 -4.70
N SER A 317 -1.37 -7.19 -4.08
CA SER A 317 -0.68 -8.32 -4.75
C SER A 317 -1.50 -8.91 -5.88
N GLY A 318 -2.81 -8.61 -5.92
CA GLY A 318 -3.67 -8.88 -7.06
C GLY A 318 -3.06 -8.42 -8.38
N ALA A 319 -2.35 -7.28 -8.41
CA ALA A 319 -1.66 -6.81 -9.61
C ALA A 319 -0.60 -7.82 -10.10
N GLY A 320 0.21 -8.39 -9.21
CA GLY A 320 1.17 -9.46 -9.53
C GLY A 320 0.48 -10.75 -9.99
N ILE A 321 -0.68 -11.08 -9.40
CA ILE A 321 -1.48 -12.25 -9.80
C ILE A 321 -2.03 -12.07 -11.23
N THR A 322 -2.48 -10.87 -11.58
CA THR A 322 -2.98 -10.53 -12.93
C THR A 322 -1.89 -10.58 -14.00
N GLU A 323 -0.61 -10.35 -13.63
CA GLU A 323 0.55 -10.55 -14.50
C GLU A 323 0.90 -12.03 -14.73
N GLY A 324 0.20 -12.97 -14.08
CA GLY A 324 0.47 -14.40 -14.14
C GLY A 324 1.36 -14.91 -13.02
N GLY A 325 1.59 -14.12 -11.97
CA GLY A 325 2.44 -14.45 -10.83
C GLY A 325 1.81 -15.37 -9.79
N ARG A 326 1.28 -16.53 -10.19
CA ARG A 326 0.49 -17.43 -9.33
C ARG A 326 1.28 -18.51 -8.58
N THR A 327 2.57 -18.32 -8.36
CA THR A 327 3.44 -19.36 -7.75
C THR A 327 4.33 -18.78 -6.66
N GLY A 328 4.71 -19.56 -5.64
CA GLY A 328 5.56 -19.10 -4.54
C GLY A 328 6.88 -18.41 -4.95
N LEU A 329 7.38 -18.63 -6.17
CA LEU A 329 8.52 -17.90 -6.71
C LEU A 329 8.28 -16.38 -6.86
N THR A 330 7.04 -15.97 -7.16
CA THR A 330 6.70 -14.54 -7.22
C THR A 330 6.71 -13.92 -5.82
N ALA A 331 6.25 -14.65 -4.81
CA ALA A 331 6.36 -14.26 -3.41
C ALA A 331 7.83 -14.12 -3.00
N ILE A 332 8.70 -15.09 -3.33
CA ILE A 332 10.14 -14.99 -3.04
C ILE A 332 10.77 -13.77 -3.71
N MET A 333 10.49 -13.54 -4.99
CA MET A 333 11.00 -12.35 -5.69
C MET A 333 10.54 -11.05 -5.02
N THR A 334 9.27 -11.00 -4.63
CA THR A 334 8.69 -9.84 -3.92
C THR A 334 9.39 -9.64 -2.58
N GLY A 335 9.57 -10.70 -1.79
CA GLY A 335 10.26 -10.65 -0.50
C GLY A 335 11.74 -10.25 -0.62
N LEU A 336 12.44 -10.71 -1.66
CA LEU A 336 13.80 -10.25 -1.95
C LEU A 336 13.84 -8.75 -2.28
N CYS A 337 12.86 -8.22 -3.01
CA CYS A 337 12.77 -6.78 -3.28
C CYS A 337 12.54 -5.97 -1.99
N PHE A 338 11.71 -6.47 -1.07
CA PHE A 338 11.53 -5.87 0.26
C PHE A 338 12.80 -5.94 1.12
N LEU A 339 13.54 -7.05 1.09
CA LEU A 339 14.85 -7.15 1.76
C LEU A 339 15.89 -6.22 1.17
N ILE A 340 15.90 -6.01 -0.15
CA ILE A 340 16.79 -5.02 -0.78
C ILE A 340 16.40 -3.60 -0.37
N SER A 341 15.10 -3.35 -0.18
CA SER A 341 14.57 -2.03 0.21
C SER A 341 15.02 -1.58 1.59
N PHE A 342 15.38 -2.51 2.48
CA PHE A 342 16.02 -2.22 3.78
C PHE A 342 17.31 -1.39 3.63
N PHE A 343 18.04 -1.56 2.53
CA PHE A 343 19.28 -0.83 2.27
C PHE A 343 19.05 0.55 1.62
N VAL A 344 17.80 0.94 1.40
CA VAL A 344 17.48 2.18 0.68
C VAL A 344 16.74 3.16 1.61
N PRO A 345 17.44 4.15 2.20
CA PRO A 345 16.84 5.19 3.06
C PRO A 345 15.74 6.02 2.36
N ILE A 346 15.63 5.90 1.03
CA ILE A 346 14.67 6.63 0.20
C ILE A 346 13.23 6.45 0.70
N PHE A 347 12.86 5.28 1.22
CA PHE A 347 11.50 5.01 1.69
C PHE A 347 11.14 5.80 2.95
N ALA A 348 12.09 6.04 3.85
CA ALA A 348 11.89 6.88 5.04
C ALA A 348 11.74 8.38 4.69
N SER A 349 12.27 8.78 3.52
CA SER A 349 12.20 10.15 3.03
C SER A 349 10.96 10.48 2.19
N ILE A 350 10.06 9.51 1.99
CA ILE A 350 8.80 9.75 1.31
C ILE A 350 7.89 10.57 2.24
N PRO A 351 7.45 11.76 1.79
CA PRO A 351 6.61 12.61 2.63
C PRO A 351 5.18 12.02 2.77
N PRO A 352 4.51 12.21 3.91
CA PRO A 352 3.15 11.68 4.13
C PRO A 352 2.10 12.20 3.13
N TRP A 353 2.27 13.41 2.61
CA TRP A 353 1.37 13.97 1.60
C TRP A 353 1.51 13.33 0.21
N ALA A 354 2.59 12.58 -0.07
CA ALA A 354 2.71 11.82 -1.31
C ALA A 354 1.84 10.56 -1.32
N THR A 355 1.63 9.94 -0.16
CA THR A 355 0.93 8.66 -0.03
C THR A 355 -0.53 8.78 0.36
N GLY A 356 -0.94 9.90 0.97
CA GLY A 356 -2.32 10.11 1.42
C GLY A 356 -3.36 9.98 0.30
N CYS A 357 -3.16 10.64 -0.84
CA CYS A 357 -4.11 10.56 -1.96
C CYS A 357 -4.10 9.19 -2.65
N THR A 358 -2.97 8.49 -2.67
CA THR A 358 -2.91 7.14 -3.21
C THR A 358 -3.67 6.13 -2.36
N LEU A 359 -3.66 6.28 -1.03
CA LEU A 359 -4.47 5.45 -0.12
C LEU A 359 -5.97 5.60 -0.40
N ILE A 360 -6.43 6.83 -0.70
CA ILE A 360 -7.82 7.09 -1.12
C ILE A 360 -8.16 6.31 -2.40
N LEU A 361 -7.28 6.38 -3.41
CA LEU A 361 -7.50 5.70 -4.69
C LEU A 361 -7.51 4.18 -4.55
N VAL A 362 -6.61 3.62 -3.73
CA VAL A 362 -6.59 2.19 -3.41
C VAL A 362 -7.89 1.79 -2.68
N GLY A 363 -8.33 2.57 -1.70
CA GLY A 363 -9.62 2.36 -1.02
C GLY A 363 -10.81 2.38 -1.98
N CYS A 364 -10.81 3.30 -2.95
CA CYS A 364 -11.83 3.38 -4.00
C CYS A 364 -11.81 2.16 -4.93
N MET A 365 -10.64 1.59 -5.24
CA MET A 365 -10.58 0.34 -6.01
C MET A 365 -11.17 -0.84 -5.25
N MET A 366 -10.97 -0.91 -3.93
CA MET A 366 -11.50 -1.97 -3.08
C MET A 366 -13.03 -1.91 -2.99
N MET A 367 -13.64 -0.71 -3.07
CA MET A 367 -15.09 -0.53 -3.14
C MET A 367 -15.78 -1.24 -4.31
N ARG A 368 -15.06 -1.61 -5.39
CA ARG A 368 -15.65 -2.37 -6.52
C ARG A 368 -16.26 -3.71 -6.10
N GLN A 369 -15.90 -4.23 -4.93
CA GLN A 369 -16.42 -5.49 -4.42
C GLN A 369 -17.77 -5.35 -3.68
N VAL A 370 -18.20 -4.12 -3.40
CA VAL A 370 -19.35 -3.82 -2.53
C VAL A 370 -20.38 -3.01 -3.32
N THR A 371 -21.52 -3.62 -3.63
CA THR A 371 -22.69 -2.97 -4.23
C THR A 371 -23.59 -2.40 -3.14
N VAL A 372 -23.13 -1.39 -2.40
CA VAL A 372 -23.92 -0.79 -1.30
C VAL A 372 -23.91 0.73 -1.42
N SER A 373 -25.09 1.35 -1.34
CA SER A 373 -25.26 2.81 -1.36
C SER A 373 -24.83 3.42 -0.03
N PHE A 374 -23.75 4.18 -0.02
CA PHE A 374 -23.38 5.01 1.13
C PHE A 374 -24.28 6.25 1.20
N CYS A 375 -25.05 6.37 2.28
CA CYS A 375 -25.76 7.61 2.64
C CYS A 375 -24.81 8.52 3.44
N TYR A 376 -23.93 9.25 2.76
CA TYR A 376 -23.20 10.39 3.34
C TYR A 376 -23.46 11.64 2.49
N SER A 377 -23.30 12.83 3.08
CA SER A 377 -23.60 14.13 2.50
C SER A 377 -23.16 14.25 1.04
N VAL A 378 -24.13 14.07 0.14
CA VAL A 378 -23.94 13.92 -1.29
C VAL A 378 -23.36 15.20 -1.90
N ALA A 379 -23.68 16.38 -1.35
CA ALA A 379 -23.39 17.66 -1.99
C ALA A 379 -21.89 17.93 -2.23
N TYR A 380 -21.05 17.86 -1.18
CA TYR A 380 -19.62 18.19 -1.32
C TYR A 380 -18.85 17.10 -2.08
N GLY A 381 -19.17 15.83 -1.82
CA GLY A 381 -18.58 14.69 -2.53
C GLY A 381 -18.97 14.66 -4.02
N LEU A 382 -20.21 15.04 -4.35
CA LEU A 382 -20.71 15.10 -5.73
C LEU A 382 -20.07 16.25 -6.50
N ILE A 383 -19.91 17.44 -5.90
CA ILE A 383 -19.20 18.54 -6.55
C ILE A 383 -17.74 18.17 -6.80
N ALA A 384 -17.02 17.68 -5.79
CA ALA A 384 -15.63 17.25 -5.94
C ALA A 384 -15.48 16.08 -6.94
N GLY A 385 -16.45 15.15 -6.94
CA GLY A 385 -16.53 14.03 -7.87
C GLY A 385 -16.77 14.49 -9.30
N LEU A 386 -17.69 15.43 -9.54
CA LEU A 386 -17.95 16.02 -10.86
C LEU A 386 -16.73 16.77 -11.40
N PHE A 387 -16.04 17.56 -10.57
CA PHE A 387 -14.80 18.24 -10.97
C PHE A 387 -13.71 17.23 -11.30
N THR A 388 -13.51 16.22 -10.46
CA THR A 388 -12.51 15.16 -10.71
C THR A 388 -12.83 14.40 -11.99
N TYR A 389 -14.11 14.08 -12.22
CA TYR A 389 -14.59 13.44 -13.44
C TYR A 389 -14.33 14.32 -14.66
N MET A 390 -14.65 15.62 -14.60
CA MET A 390 -14.41 16.56 -15.70
C MET A 390 -12.93 16.70 -16.03
N VAL A 391 -12.06 16.80 -15.01
CA VAL A 391 -10.61 16.91 -15.19
C VAL A 391 -10.03 15.64 -15.83
N LEU A 392 -10.40 14.46 -15.32
CA LEU A 392 -9.89 13.19 -15.84
C LEU A 392 -10.37 12.92 -17.26
N ASN A 393 -11.67 13.05 -17.53
CA ASN A 393 -12.22 12.81 -18.87
C ASN A 393 -11.79 13.90 -19.86
N GLY A 394 -11.69 15.15 -19.42
CA GLY A 394 -11.12 16.24 -20.21
C GLY A 394 -9.66 15.98 -20.59
N GLY A 395 -8.84 15.50 -19.65
CA GLY A 395 -7.45 15.11 -19.91
C GLY A 395 -7.33 13.95 -20.91
N ILE A 396 -8.21 12.95 -20.82
CA ILE A 396 -8.26 11.83 -21.78
C ILE A 396 -8.66 12.35 -23.16
N TYR A 397 -9.66 13.24 -23.25
CA TYR A 397 -10.09 13.85 -24.52
C TYR A 397 -8.95 14.62 -25.20
N VAL A 398 -8.24 15.47 -24.44
CA VAL A 398 -7.08 16.21 -24.94
C VAL A 398 -6.02 15.25 -25.46
N THR A 399 -5.72 14.18 -24.72
CA THR A 399 -4.71 13.19 -25.14
C THR A 399 -5.14 12.41 -26.38
N ARG A 400 -6.43 12.09 -26.55
CA ARG A 400 -6.95 11.50 -27.80
C ARG A 400 -6.80 12.45 -28.98
N LYS A 401 -7.18 13.72 -28.82
CA LYS A 401 -7.03 14.74 -29.87
C LYS A 401 -5.57 14.98 -30.25
N VAL A 402 -4.69 15.12 -29.27
CA VAL A 402 -3.25 15.35 -29.51
C VAL A 402 -2.59 14.11 -30.11
N SER A 403 -2.91 12.90 -29.65
CA SER A 403 -2.36 11.66 -30.25
C SER A 403 -2.85 11.44 -31.68
N GLY A 404 -4.12 11.75 -31.98
CA GLY A 404 -4.64 11.76 -33.33
C GLY A 404 -3.93 12.77 -34.24
N LEU A 405 -3.66 13.97 -33.74
CA LEU A 405 -2.95 15.03 -34.48
C LEU A 405 -1.45 14.75 -34.69
N VAL A 406 -0.76 14.22 -33.69
CA VAL A 406 0.71 14.08 -33.69
C VAL A 406 1.17 12.72 -34.22
N PHE A 407 0.45 11.64 -33.89
CA PHE A 407 0.86 10.26 -34.19
C PHE A 407 -0.06 9.56 -35.20
N GLY A 408 -1.11 10.22 -35.69
CA GLY A 408 -2.07 9.65 -36.63
C GLY A 408 -2.88 8.47 -36.07
N ARG A 409 -2.84 8.24 -34.75
CA ARG A 409 -3.57 7.18 -34.04
C ARG A 409 -4.09 7.71 -32.72
N GLU A 410 -5.38 7.55 -32.48
CA GLU A 410 -5.98 7.88 -31.19
C GLU A 410 -5.53 6.89 -30.12
N MET A 411 -4.80 7.37 -29.12
CA MET A 411 -4.45 6.57 -27.94
C MET A 411 -5.51 6.77 -26.85
N GLY A 412 -6.54 5.92 -26.86
CA GLY A 412 -7.58 5.85 -25.83
C GLY A 412 -7.30 4.79 -24.76
N PRO A 413 -7.96 4.86 -23.59
CA PRO A 413 -7.88 3.82 -22.58
C PRO A 413 -8.41 2.47 -23.10
N PRO A 414 -7.81 1.33 -22.69
CA PRO A 414 -8.31 0.00 -23.06
C PRO A 414 -9.68 -0.23 -22.41
N ASP A 415 -10.72 -0.45 -23.21
CA ASP A 415 -12.16 -0.49 -22.85
C ASP A 415 -12.92 0.86 -22.89
N ALA A 416 -12.40 1.90 -23.57
CA ALA A 416 -13.18 3.13 -23.83
C ALA A 416 -14.54 2.84 -24.52
N ASP A 417 -14.62 1.78 -25.31
CA ASP A 417 -15.82 1.35 -26.04
C ASP A 417 -16.85 0.63 -25.14
N LYS A 418 -16.50 0.32 -23.89
CA LYS A 418 -17.38 -0.32 -22.88
C LYS A 418 -17.87 0.67 -21.82
N GLY A 419 -17.85 1.97 -22.11
CA GLY A 419 -18.39 2.98 -21.22
C GLY A 419 -19.84 2.65 -20.84
N GLU A 420 -20.20 2.84 -19.58
CA GLU A 420 -21.60 2.72 -19.16
C GLU A 420 -22.43 3.78 -19.90
N TYR A 421 -23.71 3.54 -20.16
CA TYR A 421 -24.53 4.36 -21.08
C TYR A 421 -24.61 5.87 -20.73
N TRP A 422 -24.27 6.25 -19.50
CA TRP A 422 -24.18 7.64 -19.03
C TRP A 422 -22.81 8.29 -19.24
N THR A 423 -21.80 7.53 -19.65
CA THR A 423 -20.46 8.01 -20.01
C THR A 423 -20.54 8.44 -21.47
N TYR A 424 -20.49 9.76 -21.73
CA TYR A 424 -20.60 10.30 -23.08
C TYR A 424 -19.60 9.61 -24.03
N MET A 425 -20.11 8.81 -24.96
CA MET A 425 -19.32 8.27 -26.07
C MET A 425 -19.04 9.42 -27.02
N ILE A 426 -17.79 9.88 -27.05
CA ILE A 426 -17.32 10.82 -28.05
C ILE A 426 -17.13 9.99 -29.33
N GLY A 427 -18.16 9.99 -30.17
CA GLY A 427 -18.17 9.38 -31.50
C GLY A 427 -17.30 10.10 -32.51
#